data_AF-A0A2T5EJV7-F1
#
_entry.id   AF-A0A2T5EJV7-F1
#
_cell.length_a   1.000
_cell.length_b   1.000
_cell.length_c   1.000
_cell.angle_alpha   90.00
_cell.angle_beta   90.00
_cell.angle_gamma   90.00
#
_symmetry.space_group_name_H-M   'P 1'
#
loop_
_entity.id
_entity.type
_entity.pdbx_description
1 polymer ?
#
loop_
_entity_poly.entity_id
_entity_poly.type
_entity_poly.pdbx_seq_one_letter_code
_entity_poly.pdbx_strand_id
1 'polypeptide(L)'
;MTLPVPNPSDARKIISRQLRRSKVNDVNQKGYASSLQRLLSWPELSHLSVINYDGLWALIESKEPPGLSRAYLKRAARIWCDDNARVPTLPMRLRLICPYCQSFAYLKDSTPIYGESRGLKYICSNFASGCDAYVGIHKGDHIPLGRPADKKLRKKRRKCHQEFDFLMKQNPSLSKTEAYELVAQLMGIPVDDCHIALFDEELAEQFLTCIYKHLAVKD
;
A
#
# COMPACT_ATOMS: atom_id res chain seq x y z
N MET A 1 -27.29 0.01 5.49
CA MET A 1 -27.31 -1.41 5.09
C MET A 1 -26.54 -2.22 6.12
N THR A 2 -27.14 -3.27 6.69
CA THR A 2 -26.50 -4.20 7.63
C THR A 2 -25.73 -5.27 6.85
N LEU A 3 -24.50 -5.55 7.28
CA LEU A 3 -23.57 -6.50 6.68
C LEU A 3 -23.43 -7.69 7.63
N PRO A 4 -23.74 -8.93 7.23
CA PRO A 4 -23.37 -10.10 8.02
C PRO A 4 -21.85 -10.19 8.15
N VAL A 5 -21.36 -10.54 9.34
CA VAL A 5 -19.94 -10.79 9.59
C VAL A 5 -19.63 -12.23 9.14
N PRO A 6 -18.89 -12.42 8.02
CA PRO A 6 -18.58 -13.74 7.50
C PRO A 6 -17.52 -14.44 8.34
N ASN A 7 -17.47 -15.77 8.23
CA ASN A 7 -16.40 -16.54 8.85
C ASN A 7 -15.03 -16.14 8.24
N PRO A 8 -13.97 -15.94 9.05
CA PRO A 8 -12.65 -15.57 8.53
C PRO A 8 -12.10 -16.52 7.47
N SER A 9 -12.43 -17.82 7.54
CA SER A 9 -12.00 -18.83 6.57
C SER A 9 -12.57 -18.62 5.16
N ASP A 10 -13.67 -17.89 5.03
CA ASP A 10 -14.31 -17.60 3.74
C ASP A 10 -13.67 -16.42 3.00
N ALA A 11 -12.71 -15.72 3.61
CA ALA A 11 -12.08 -14.54 3.03
C ALA A 11 -11.59 -14.75 1.59
N ARG A 12 -10.91 -15.88 1.31
CA ARG A 12 -10.45 -16.19 -0.06
C ARG A 12 -11.61 -16.30 -1.06
N LYS A 13 -12.69 -16.98 -0.68
CA LYS A 13 -13.87 -17.15 -1.55
C LYS A 13 -14.54 -15.80 -1.82
N ILE A 14 -14.68 -14.97 -0.80
CA ILE A 14 -15.24 -13.61 -0.91
C ILE A 14 -14.41 -12.76 -1.87
N ILE A 15 -13.10 -12.70 -1.66
CA ILE A 15 -12.19 -11.94 -2.53
C ILE A 15 -12.28 -12.44 -3.98
N SER A 16 -12.12 -13.74 -4.23
CA SER A 16 -12.14 -14.29 -5.60
C SER A 16 -13.48 -14.07 -6.29
N ARG A 17 -14.60 -14.28 -5.58
CA ARG A 17 -15.95 -14.02 -6.10
C ARG A 17 -16.13 -12.55 -6.47
N GLN A 18 -15.73 -11.64 -5.58
CA GLN A 18 -15.96 -10.22 -5.76
C GLN A 18 -15.07 -9.61 -6.84
N LEU A 19 -13.81 -10.05 -6.96
CA LEU A 19 -12.94 -9.63 -8.05
C LEU A 19 -13.48 -10.06 -9.42
N ARG A 20 -14.01 -11.30 -9.52
CA ARG A 20 -14.69 -11.78 -10.74
C ARG A 20 -15.93 -10.93 -11.06
N ARG A 21 -16.79 -10.65 -10.07
CA ARG A 21 -17.96 -9.76 -10.25
C ARG A 21 -17.55 -8.37 -10.76
N SER A 22 -16.41 -7.88 -10.28
CA SER A 22 -15.91 -6.54 -10.59
C SER A 22 -15.12 -6.46 -11.89
N LYS A 23 -14.86 -7.60 -12.54
CA LYS A 23 -13.95 -7.70 -13.70
C LYS A 23 -12.57 -7.08 -13.43
N VAL A 24 -12.11 -7.17 -12.17
CA VAL A 24 -10.80 -6.67 -11.74
C VAL A 24 -9.80 -7.81 -11.78
N ASN A 25 -8.81 -7.70 -12.67
CA ASN A 25 -7.73 -8.65 -12.85
C ASN A 25 -6.39 -8.04 -12.41
N ASP A 26 -5.33 -8.85 -12.34
CA ASP A 26 -3.94 -8.42 -12.05
C ASP A 26 -3.72 -7.72 -10.71
N VAL A 27 -4.53 -8.06 -9.70
CA VAL A 27 -4.41 -7.57 -8.32
C VAL A 27 -3.78 -8.61 -7.39
N ASN A 28 -3.27 -8.16 -6.25
CA ASN A 28 -2.75 -9.04 -5.19
C ASN A 28 -3.89 -9.74 -4.41
N GLN A 29 -4.51 -10.75 -5.03
CA GLN A 29 -5.64 -11.47 -4.43
C GLN A 29 -5.27 -12.10 -3.08
N LYS A 30 -4.05 -12.66 -2.96
CA LYS A 30 -3.56 -13.27 -1.72
C LYS A 30 -3.46 -12.23 -0.60
N GLY A 31 -2.93 -11.04 -0.90
CA GLY A 31 -2.84 -9.91 0.03
C GLY A 31 -4.22 -9.45 0.51
N TYR A 32 -5.19 -9.32 -0.40
CA TYR A 32 -6.57 -8.98 -0.04
C TYR A 32 -7.24 -10.04 0.82
N ALA A 33 -7.05 -11.32 0.49
CA ALA A 33 -7.63 -12.40 1.27
C ALA A 33 -7.02 -12.48 2.67
N SER A 34 -5.70 -12.31 2.79
CA SER A 34 -5.03 -12.24 4.09
C SER A 34 -5.50 -11.03 4.90
N SER A 35 -5.65 -9.87 4.27
CA SER A 35 -6.12 -8.65 4.94
C SER A 35 -7.56 -8.79 5.42
N LEU A 36 -8.45 -9.36 4.60
CA LEU A 36 -9.84 -9.62 4.97
C LEU A 36 -9.92 -10.67 6.08
N GLN A 37 -9.15 -11.75 6.00
CA GLN A 37 -9.11 -12.77 7.04
C GLN A 37 -8.70 -12.17 8.39
N ARG A 38 -7.65 -11.35 8.42
CA ARG A 38 -7.21 -10.67 9.65
C ARG A 38 -8.28 -9.72 10.19
N LEU A 39 -8.92 -8.93 9.32
CA LEU A 39 -10.04 -8.06 9.72
C LEU A 39 -11.18 -8.89 10.35
N LEU A 40 -11.59 -9.99 9.72
CA LEU A 40 -12.67 -10.83 10.22
C LEU A 40 -12.31 -11.59 11.51
N SER A 41 -11.02 -11.88 11.72
CA SER A 41 -10.50 -12.48 12.95
C SER A 41 -10.27 -11.45 14.06
N TRP A 42 -10.56 -10.17 13.83
CA TRP A 42 -10.35 -9.11 14.81
C TRP A 42 -11.32 -9.28 16.00
N PRO A 43 -10.86 -9.28 17.26
CA PRO A 43 -11.71 -9.56 18.43
C PRO A 43 -12.94 -8.65 18.53
N GLU A 44 -12.83 -7.40 18.09
CA GLU A 44 -13.91 -6.42 18.01
C GLU A 44 -15.06 -6.85 17.08
N LEU A 45 -14.79 -7.71 16.09
CA LEU A 45 -15.81 -8.27 15.22
C LEU A 45 -16.29 -9.66 15.69
N SER A 46 -15.55 -10.32 16.58
CA SER A 46 -15.79 -11.74 16.93
C SER A 46 -17.14 -12.00 17.60
N HIS A 47 -17.69 -10.99 18.29
CA HIS A 47 -18.97 -11.06 18.98
C HIS A 47 -20.13 -10.45 18.16
N LEU A 48 -19.86 -9.93 16.97
CA LEU A 48 -20.85 -9.29 16.11
C LEU A 48 -21.33 -10.27 15.05
N SER A 49 -22.65 -10.48 14.97
CA SER A 49 -23.27 -11.23 13.86
C SER A 49 -23.53 -10.34 12.64
N VAL A 50 -23.77 -9.05 12.88
CA VAL A 50 -24.01 -8.03 11.86
C VAL A 50 -23.33 -6.72 12.24
N ILE A 51 -22.91 -5.95 11.23
CA ILE A 51 -22.41 -4.58 11.39
C ILE A 51 -22.85 -3.74 10.19
N ASN A 52 -23.14 -2.46 10.35
CA ASN A 52 -23.42 -1.59 9.20
C ASN A 52 -22.11 -1.00 8.63
N TYR A 53 -22.17 -0.45 7.42
CA TYR A 53 -21.00 0.16 6.75
C TYR A 53 -20.34 1.22 7.63
N ASP A 54 -21.12 2.19 8.13
CA ASP A 54 -20.59 3.32 8.90
C ASP A 54 -19.94 2.86 10.22
N GLY A 55 -20.53 1.88 10.90
CA GLY A 55 -20.00 1.29 12.13
C GLY A 55 -18.71 0.52 11.89
N LEU A 56 -18.58 -0.20 10.77
CA LEU A 56 -17.33 -0.86 10.40
C LEU A 56 -16.20 0.17 10.18
N TRP A 57 -16.49 1.26 9.47
CA TRP A 57 -15.49 2.30 9.21
C TRP A 57 -15.09 3.04 10.48
N ALA A 58 -16.06 3.46 11.30
CA ALA A 58 -15.79 4.10 12.57
C ALA A 58 -14.94 3.21 13.49
N LEU A 59 -15.22 1.89 13.51
CA LEU A 59 -14.44 0.94 14.28
C LEU A 59 -13.00 0.84 13.76
N ILE A 60 -12.81 0.69 12.45
CA ILE A 60 -11.47 0.66 11.82
C ILE A 60 -10.70 1.95 12.11
N GLU A 61 -11.35 3.11 12.06
CA GLU A 61 -10.70 4.42 12.29
C GLU A 61 -10.38 4.69 13.75
N SER A 62 -11.20 4.20 14.68
CA SER A 62 -11.01 4.44 16.12
C SER A 62 -9.90 3.61 16.74
N LYS A 63 -9.72 2.36 16.30
CA LYS A 63 -8.81 1.42 16.97
C LYS A 63 -7.68 0.92 16.09
N GLU A 64 -7.84 0.95 14.77
CA GLU A 64 -6.94 0.37 13.76
C GLU A 64 -6.51 -1.08 14.04
N PRO A 65 -6.94 -2.07 13.25
CA PRO A 65 -6.51 -3.44 13.49
C PRO A 65 -4.99 -3.55 13.28
N PRO A 66 -4.24 -4.11 14.26
CA PRO A 66 -2.79 -4.08 14.25
C PRO A 66 -2.17 -4.90 13.12
N GLY A 67 -1.02 -4.46 12.59
CA GLY A 67 -0.22 -5.21 11.60
C GLY A 67 -0.85 -5.36 10.22
N LEU A 68 -1.73 -4.43 9.84
CA LEU A 68 -2.40 -4.38 8.55
C LEU A 68 -2.05 -3.06 7.85
N SER A 69 -1.51 -3.14 6.62
CA SER A 69 -1.37 -1.95 5.78
C SER A 69 -2.72 -1.26 5.63
N ARG A 70 -2.82 0.00 6.07
CA ARG A 70 -4.06 0.79 6.07
C ARG A 70 -4.75 0.74 4.70
N ALA A 71 -4.01 0.87 3.60
CA ALA A 71 -4.58 0.82 2.25
C ALA A 71 -5.21 -0.55 1.91
N TYR A 72 -4.51 -1.64 2.22
CA TYR A 72 -4.99 -3.01 1.99
C TYR A 72 -6.19 -3.34 2.87
N LEU A 73 -6.18 -2.90 4.13
CA LEU A 73 -7.30 -3.04 5.05
C LEU A 73 -8.55 -2.33 4.53
N LYS A 74 -8.42 -1.04 4.19
CA LYS A 74 -9.53 -0.25 3.65
C LYS A 74 -10.09 -0.90 2.38
N ARG A 75 -9.23 -1.44 1.51
CA ARG A 75 -9.65 -2.16 0.31
C ARG A 75 -10.38 -3.46 0.63
N ALA A 76 -9.87 -4.27 1.55
CA ALA A 76 -10.49 -5.51 1.97
C ALA A 76 -11.87 -5.29 2.61
N ALA A 77 -11.98 -4.31 3.51
CA ALA A 77 -13.25 -3.89 4.11
C ALA A 77 -14.26 -3.44 3.04
N ARG A 78 -13.80 -2.65 2.06
CA ARG A 78 -14.65 -2.23 0.93
C ARG A 78 -15.13 -3.41 0.08
N ILE A 79 -14.25 -4.35 -0.24
CA ILE A 79 -14.59 -5.57 -0.99
C ILE A 79 -15.66 -6.38 -0.26
N TRP A 80 -15.54 -6.53 1.05
CA TRP A 80 -16.57 -7.18 1.88
C TRP A 80 -17.92 -6.46 1.81
N CYS A 81 -17.92 -5.12 1.92
CA CYS A 81 -19.14 -4.32 1.82
C CYS A 81 -19.82 -4.46 0.45
N ASP A 82 -19.06 -4.33 -0.63
CA ASP A 82 -19.58 -4.42 -1.99
C ASP A 82 -20.08 -5.84 -2.31
N ASP A 83 -19.43 -6.90 -1.79
CA ASP A 83 -19.89 -8.28 -1.97
C ASP A 83 -21.25 -8.53 -1.33
N ASN A 84 -21.47 -8.00 -0.12
CA ASN A 84 -22.77 -8.07 0.55
C ASN A 84 -23.86 -7.30 -0.19
N ALA A 85 -23.51 -6.12 -0.71
CA ALA A 85 -24.41 -5.34 -1.57
C ALA A 85 -24.60 -5.95 -2.97
N ARG A 86 -23.84 -7.00 -3.31
CA ARG A 86 -23.81 -7.62 -4.64
C ARG A 86 -23.50 -6.63 -5.77
N VAL A 87 -22.76 -5.57 -5.47
CA VAL A 87 -22.33 -4.55 -6.44
C VAL A 87 -20.87 -4.77 -6.82
N PRO A 88 -20.40 -4.31 -8.00
CA PRO A 88 -18.98 -4.34 -8.35
C PRO A 88 -18.13 -3.46 -7.43
N THR A 89 -16.94 -3.93 -7.04
CA THR A 89 -15.91 -3.11 -6.41
C THR A 89 -15.12 -2.38 -7.48
N LEU A 90 -15.30 -1.06 -7.56
CA LEU A 90 -14.58 -0.22 -8.52
C LEU A 90 -13.10 -0.07 -8.13
N PRO A 91 -12.17 0.08 -9.11
CA PRO A 91 -10.81 0.50 -8.84
C PRO A 91 -10.78 1.80 -8.04
N MET A 92 -9.83 1.94 -7.12
CA MET A 92 -9.71 3.13 -6.29
C MET A 92 -9.38 4.35 -7.15
N ARG A 93 -10.19 5.40 -7.05
CA ARG A 93 -9.89 6.71 -7.61
C ARG A 93 -9.67 7.67 -6.48
N LEU A 94 -8.41 7.80 -6.08
CA LEU A 94 -8.01 8.67 -4.98
C LEU A 94 -7.71 10.08 -5.47
N ARG A 95 -7.83 11.05 -4.57
CA ARG A 95 -7.21 12.37 -4.70
C ARG A 95 -6.09 12.42 -3.67
N LEU A 96 -4.84 12.35 -4.14
CA LEU A 96 -3.69 12.44 -3.25
C LEU A 96 -3.28 13.90 -3.13
N ILE A 97 -2.82 14.32 -1.96
CA ILE A 97 -2.23 15.66 -1.79
C ILE A 97 -0.74 15.55 -2.13
N CYS A 98 -0.26 16.44 -2.99
CA CYS A 98 1.16 16.51 -3.34
C CYS A 98 1.96 17.07 -2.17
N PRO A 99 2.98 16.36 -1.64
CA PRO A 99 3.72 16.84 -0.47
C PRO A 99 4.60 18.07 -0.77
N TYR A 100 4.78 18.43 -2.04
CA TYR A 100 5.66 19.54 -2.46
C TYR A 100 4.90 20.84 -2.70
N CYS A 101 3.73 20.79 -3.36
CA CYS A 101 2.98 21.99 -3.74
C CYS A 101 1.53 22.00 -3.24
N GLN A 102 1.16 21.02 -2.40
CA GLN A 102 -0.16 20.85 -1.80
C GLN A 102 -1.36 20.75 -2.76
N SER A 103 -1.10 20.74 -4.07
CA SER A 103 -2.12 20.51 -5.08
C SER A 103 -2.48 19.03 -5.17
N PHE A 104 -3.63 18.72 -5.77
CA PHE A 104 -4.08 17.34 -5.92
C PHE A 104 -3.32 16.59 -7.02
N ALA A 105 -3.03 15.32 -6.78
CA ALA A 105 -2.61 14.37 -7.78
C ALA A 105 -3.77 13.44 -8.17
N TYR A 106 -3.95 13.27 -9.47
CA TYR A 106 -5.05 12.52 -10.08
C TYR A 106 -4.51 11.36 -10.91
N LEU A 107 -5.32 10.31 -11.02
CA LEU A 107 -5.04 9.19 -11.88
C LEU A 107 -5.07 9.63 -13.35
N LYS A 108 -3.92 9.62 -14.01
CA LYS A 108 -3.71 10.04 -15.40
C LYS A 108 -2.78 9.05 -16.10
N ASP A 109 -2.82 9.03 -17.44
CA ASP A 109 -1.82 8.31 -18.22
C ASP A 109 -0.42 8.92 -18.00
N SER A 110 0.63 8.10 -18.08
CA SER A 110 2.01 8.52 -17.83
C SER A 110 2.69 9.22 -19.01
N THR A 111 1.99 9.42 -20.13
CA THR A 111 2.48 10.19 -21.29
C THR A 111 3.12 11.54 -20.91
N PRO A 112 2.55 12.37 -20.01
CA PRO A 112 3.19 13.65 -19.63
C PRO A 112 4.57 13.50 -18.96
N ILE A 113 4.87 12.31 -18.43
CA ILE A 113 6.13 12.02 -17.72
C ILE A 113 7.17 11.45 -18.68
N TYR A 114 6.75 10.57 -19.59
CA TYR A 114 7.66 9.74 -20.38
C TYR A 114 7.61 10.02 -21.89
N GLY A 115 6.70 10.88 -22.37
CA GLY A 115 6.45 11.11 -23.79
C GLY A 115 5.60 10.03 -24.46
N GLU A 116 5.34 8.92 -23.78
CA GLU A 116 4.53 7.79 -24.26
C GLU A 116 3.74 7.15 -23.11
N SER A 117 2.66 6.44 -23.44
CA SER A 117 1.89 5.71 -22.44
C SER A 117 2.67 4.52 -21.91
N ARG A 118 3.00 4.58 -20.61
CA ARG A 118 3.51 3.43 -19.83
C ARG A 118 2.52 3.01 -18.74
N GLY A 119 1.23 3.27 -18.99
CA GLY A 119 0.13 3.03 -18.06
C GLY A 119 -0.17 4.17 -17.10
N LEU A 120 -1.16 3.95 -16.24
CA LEU A 120 -1.70 4.96 -15.33
C LEU A 120 -0.82 5.23 -14.11
N LYS A 121 -0.84 6.48 -13.63
CA LYS A 121 -0.16 6.94 -12.41
C LYS A 121 -0.97 8.04 -11.74
N TYR A 122 -0.76 8.27 -10.45
CA TYR A 122 -1.23 9.51 -9.83
C TYR A 122 -0.20 10.61 -10.11
N ILE A 123 -0.60 11.62 -10.87
CA ILE A 123 0.26 12.71 -11.33
C ILE A 123 -0.27 14.02 -10.75
N CYS A 124 0.62 14.81 -10.13
CA CYS A 124 0.29 16.14 -9.62
C CYS A 124 -0.38 17.01 -10.69
N SER A 125 -1.39 17.79 -10.32
CA SER A 125 -2.03 18.75 -11.24
C SER A 125 -1.04 19.76 -11.82
N ASN A 126 -0.04 20.16 -11.04
CA ASN A 126 0.94 21.16 -11.42
C ASN A 126 2.20 20.55 -12.05
N PHE A 127 2.12 19.28 -12.51
CA PHE A 127 3.26 18.57 -13.09
C PHE A 127 3.84 19.29 -14.32
N ALA A 128 2.98 19.91 -15.15
CA ALA A 128 3.41 20.69 -16.31
C ALA A 128 3.85 22.13 -15.97
N SER A 129 3.76 22.54 -14.71
CA SER A 129 3.92 23.94 -14.27
C SER A 129 5.01 24.08 -13.19
N GLY A 130 5.96 23.15 -13.13
CA GLY A 130 7.13 23.22 -12.25
C GLY A 130 7.14 22.23 -11.09
N CYS A 131 6.05 21.48 -10.85
CA CYS A 131 6.10 20.31 -9.96
C CYS A 131 6.53 19.06 -10.75
N ASP A 132 7.17 18.09 -10.10
CA ASP A 132 7.60 16.84 -10.76
C ASP A 132 7.16 15.59 -9.95
N ALA A 133 6.12 15.76 -9.14
CA ALA A 133 5.64 14.73 -8.24
C ALA A 133 4.62 13.80 -8.90
N TYR A 134 4.89 12.49 -8.81
CA TYR A 134 3.92 11.46 -9.16
C TYR A 134 4.18 10.17 -8.37
N VAL A 135 3.23 9.24 -8.41
CA VAL A 135 3.41 7.89 -7.88
C VAL A 135 2.78 6.84 -8.81
N GLY A 136 3.44 5.69 -8.92
CA GLY A 136 2.90 4.54 -9.63
C GLY A 136 1.71 3.92 -8.88
N ILE A 137 1.05 2.96 -9.53
CA ILE A 137 -0.09 2.25 -8.95
C ILE A 137 0.08 0.74 -9.09
N HIS A 138 -0.58 0.00 -8.21
CA HIS A 138 -0.91 -1.40 -8.44
C HIS A 138 -1.92 -1.51 -9.60
N LYS A 139 -1.70 -2.49 -10.47
CA LYS A 139 -2.58 -2.76 -11.62
C LYS A 139 -3.94 -3.28 -11.12
N GLY A 140 -5.00 -2.98 -11.87
CA GLY A 140 -6.36 -3.46 -11.60
C GLY A 140 -7.11 -2.73 -10.48
N ASP A 141 -6.43 -2.33 -9.39
CA ASP A 141 -7.06 -1.66 -8.25
C ASP A 141 -6.71 -0.17 -8.09
N HIS A 142 -5.67 0.30 -8.80
CA HIS A 142 -5.19 1.67 -8.77
C HIS A 142 -4.81 2.18 -7.38
N ILE A 143 -4.41 1.29 -6.47
CA ILE A 143 -3.82 1.67 -5.18
C ILE A 143 -2.43 2.25 -5.45
N PRO A 144 -2.08 3.43 -4.92
CA PRO A 144 -0.75 3.99 -5.12
C PRO A 144 0.31 3.09 -4.48
N LEU A 145 1.44 2.90 -5.18
CA LEU A 145 2.57 2.12 -4.66
C LEU A 145 3.23 2.77 -3.44
N GLY A 146 2.94 4.04 -3.16
CA GLY A 146 3.51 4.79 -2.06
C GLY A 146 3.08 6.26 -2.09
N ARG A 147 3.93 7.16 -1.60
CA ARG A 147 3.67 8.61 -1.62
C ARG A 147 4.18 9.24 -2.93
N PRO A 148 3.47 10.26 -3.50
CA PRO A 148 3.99 11.06 -4.61
C PRO A 148 5.40 11.56 -4.33
N ALA A 149 6.29 11.40 -5.31
CA ALA A 149 7.69 11.76 -5.18
C ALA A 149 8.18 12.53 -6.41
N ASP A 150 8.94 13.58 -6.17
CA ASP A 150 9.66 14.33 -7.19
C ASP A 150 10.85 13.53 -7.74
N LYS A 151 11.56 14.06 -8.74
CA LYS A 151 12.71 13.35 -9.34
C LYS A 151 13.85 13.12 -8.36
N LYS A 152 14.09 14.03 -7.42
CA LYS A 152 15.15 13.87 -6.42
C LYS A 152 14.85 12.69 -5.50
N LEU A 153 13.67 12.66 -4.90
CA LEU A 153 13.25 11.57 -4.02
C LEU A 153 13.09 10.24 -4.78
N ARG A 154 12.59 10.25 -6.03
CA ARG A 154 12.53 9.03 -6.87
C ARG A 154 13.91 8.42 -7.12
N LYS A 155 14.93 9.25 -7.37
CA LYS A 155 16.33 8.77 -7.50
C LYS A 155 16.83 8.18 -6.17
N LYS A 156 16.52 8.84 -5.05
CA LYS A 156 16.94 8.38 -3.72
C LYS A 156 16.30 7.06 -3.32
N ARG A 157 14.98 6.90 -3.53
CA ARG A 157 14.27 5.62 -3.31
C ARG A 157 14.79 4.51 -4.22
N ARG A 158 15.17 4.81 -5.47
CA ARG A 158 15.83 3.83 -6.35
C ARG A 158 17.17 3.38 -5.76
N LYS A 159 17.96 4.31 -5.23
CA LYS A 159 19.21 3.99 -4.55
C LYS A 159 18.96 3.13 -3.30
N CYS A 160 17.97 3.46 -2.48
CA CYS A 160 17.56 2.65 -1.33
C CYS A 160 17.24 1.20 -1.74
N HIS A 161 16.48 1.00 -2.83
CA HIS A 161 16.21 -0.32 -3.36
C HIS A 161 17.48 -1.05 -3.81
N GLN A 162 18.40 -0.37 -4.50
CA GLN A 162 19.67 -0.98 -4.94
C GLN A 162 20.50 -1.47 -3.77
N GLU A 163 20.64 -0.67 -2.71
CA GLU A 163 21.41 -1.06 -1.52
C GLU A 163 20.69 -2.14 -0.71
N PHE A 164 19.37 -2.10 -0.63
CA PHE A 164 18.57 -3.15 0.00
C PHE A 164 18.71 -4.49 -0.74
N ASP A 165 18.65 -4.47 -2.07
CA ASP A 165 18.86 -5.65 -2.90
C ASP A 165 20.30 -6.17 -2.76
N PHE A 166 21.29 -5.28 -2.59
CA PHE A 166 22.66 -5.67 -2.29
C PHE A 166 22.77 -6.34 -0.91
N LEU A 167 22.19 -5.74 0.14
CA LEU A 167 22.11 -6.35 1.48
C LEU A 167 21.51 -7.76 1.42
N MET A 168 20.40 -7.92 0.69
CA MET A 168 19.77 -9.23 0.52
C MET A 168 20.69 -10.24 -0.20
N LYS A 169 21.42 -9.81 -1.23
CA LYS A 169 22.39 -10.68 -1.94
C LYS A 169 23.53 -11.13 -1.03
N GLN A 170 23.99 -10.27 -0.12
CA GLN A 170 25.01 -10.62 0.87
C GLN A 170 24.50 -11.57 1.96
N ASN A 171 23.17 -11.70 2.11
CA ASN A 171 22.55 -12.52 3.15
C ASN A 171 21.46 -13.43 2.53
N PRO A 172 21.85 -14.50 1.80
CA PRO A 172 20.90 -15.32 1.05
C PRO A 172 19.90 -16.10 1.91
N SER A 173 20.15 -16.23 3.22
CA SER A 173 19.21 -16.83 4.18
C SER A 173 18.12 -15.87 4.66
N LEU A 174 18.29 -14.55 4.45
CA LEU A 174 17.33 -13.53 4.89
C LEU A 174 16.17 -13.45 3.89
N SER A 175 14.96 -13.71 4.36
CA SER A 175 13.76 -13.41 3.58
C SER A 175 13.59 -11.90 3.43
N LYS A 176 12.81 -11.48 2.43
CA LYS A 176 12.52 -10.06 2.21
C LYS A 176 11.84 -9.41 3.43
N THR A 177 10.97 -10.14 4.12
CA THR A 177 10.29 -9.65 5.32
C THR A 177 11.29 -9.43 6.45
N GLU A 178 12.11 -10.43 6.75
CA GLU A 178 13.16 -10.34 7.78
C GLU A 178 14.17 -9.23 7.46
N ALA A 179 14.47 -9.00 6.18
CA ALA A 179 15.35 -7.90 5.77
C ALA A 179 14.73 -6.52 6.04
N TYR A 180 13.42 -6.35 5.82
CA TYR A 180 12.73 -5.11 6.21
C TYR A 180 12.64 -4.96 7.73
N GLU A 181 12.41 -6.05 8.47
CA GLU A 181 12.41 -6.04 9.95
C GLU A 181 13.77 -5.64 10.51
N LEU A 182 14.86 -6.21 9.97
CA LEU A 182 16.23 -5.85 10.31
C LEU A 182 16.49 -4.37 10.09
N VAL A 183 16.17 -3.83 8.91
CA VAL A 183 16.45 -2.42 8.62
C VAL A 183 15.54 -1.48 9.43
N ALA A 184 14.28 -1.87 9.67
CA ALA A 184 13.38 -1.12 10.55
C ALA A 184 13.93 -1.03 11.98
N GLN A 185 14.46 -2.15 12.51
CA GLN A 185 15.14 -2.19 13.80
C GLN A 185 16.37 -1.29 13.83
N LEU A 186 17.21 -1.32 12.78
CA LEU A 186 18.39 -0.44 12.66
C LEU A 186 18.03 1.05 12.59
N MET A 187 16.86 1.38 12.04
CA MET A 187 16.35 2.75 11.93
C MET A 187 15.56 3.20 13.18
N GLY A 188 15.13 2.26 14.04
CA GLY A 188 14.27 2.54 15.18
C GLY A 188 12.85 2.96 14.80
N ILE A 189 12.31 2.46 13.68
CA ILE A 189 10.95 2.76 13.20
C ILE A 189 10.08 1.49 13.12
N PRO A 190 8.74 1.61 13.14
CA PRO A 190 7.85 0.48 12.85
C PRO A 190 8.13 -0.12 11.47
N VAL A 191 8.00 -1.45 11.35
CA VAL A 191 8.24 -2.17 10.08
C VAL A 191 7.33 -1.65 8.96
N ASP A 192 6.08 -1.30 9.29
CA ASP A 192 5.11 -0.74 8.34
C ASP A 192 5.54 0.62 7.77
N ASP A 193 6.33 1.39 8.53
CA ASP A 193 6.90 2.68 8.09
C ASP A 193 8.22 2.51 7.32
N CYS A 194 8.84 1.33 7.40
CA CYS A 194 10.11 1.00 6.72
C CYS A 194 9.93 0.70 5.20
N HIS A 195 8.74 0.93 4.64
CA HIS A 195 8.51 0.69 3.22
C HIS A 195 9.11 1.80 2.35
N ILE A 196 10.13 1.47 1.54
CA ILE A 196 10.89 2.45 0.73
C ILE A 196 10.01 3.36 -0.12
N ALA A 197 8.88 2.86 -0.64
CA ALA A 197 7.96 3.67 -1.44
C ALA A 197 7.20 4.74 -0.64
N LEU A 198 7.23 4.70 0.69
CA LEU A 198 6.64 5.69 1.60
C LEU A 198 7.64 6.73 2.09
N PHE A 199 8.95 6.50 1.96
CA PHE A 199 9.99 7.39 2.49
C PHE A 199 9.93 8.79 1.89
N ASP A 200 10.10 9.80 2.72
CA ASP A 200 10.55 11.12 2.29
C ASP A 200 12.09 11.14 2.13
N GLU A 201 12.66 12.33 1.95
CA GLU A 201 14.10 12.46 1.76
C GLU A 201 14.93 12.11 3.00
N GLU A 202 14.38 12.36 4.19
CA GLU A 202 15.05 12.14 5.47
C GLU A 202 15.11 10.64 5.78
N LEU A 203 13.96 9.96 5.72
CA LEU A 203 13.90 8.51 5.91
C LEU A 203 14.74 7.77 4.87
N ALA A 204 14.76 8.23 3.62
CA ALA A 204 15.60 7.63 2.59
C ALA A 204 17.11 7.83 2.87
N GLU A 205 17.53 8.96 3.45
CA GLU A 205 18.93 9.17 3.87
C GLU A 205 19.29 8.28 5.06
N GLN A 206 18.41 8.23 6.06
CA GLN A 206 18.60 7.42 7.25
C GLN A 206 18.69 5.94 6.87
N PHE A 207 17.80 5.45 6.00
CA PHE A 207 17.80 4.07 5.50
C PHE A 207 19.14 3.71 4.85
N LEU A 208 19.65 4.55 3.95
CA LEU A 208 20.95 4.34 3.31
C LEU A 208 22.08 4.33 4.34
N THR A 209 22.07 5.27 5.28
CA THR A 209 23.07 5.35 6.35
C THR A 209 23.09 4.08 7.20
N CYS A 210 21.92 3.57 7.59
CA CYS A 210 21.82 2.34 8.37
C CYS A 210 22.32 1.11 7.59
N ILE A 211 21.98 0.99 6.30
CA ILE A 211 22.49 -0.10 5.47
C ILE A 211 24.01 -0.03 5.33
N TYR A 212 24.58 1.15 5.04
CA TYR A 212 26.02 1.30 4.89
C TYR A 212 26.79 0.98 6.16
N LYS A 213 26.31 1.45 7.32
CA LYS A 213 26.90 1.09 8.62
C LYS A 213 26.83 -0.41 8.87
N HIS A 214 25.71 -1.06 8.56
CA HIS A 214 25.55 -2.50 8.77
C HIS A 214 26.48 -3.33 7.87
N LEU A 215 26.65 -2.91 6.61
CA LEU A 215 27.55 -3.58 5.66
C LEU A 215 29.03 -3.37 6.03
N ALA A 216 29.42 -2.16 6.44
CA ALA A 216 30.81 -1.85 6.80
C ALA A 216 31.31 -2.55 8.08
N VAL A 217 30.41 -3.01 8.96
CA VAL A 217 30.77 -3.76 10.18
C VAL A 217 30.97 -5.25 9.89
N LYS A 218 30.59 -5.74 8.71
CA LYS A 218 30.73 -7.14 8.30
C LYS A 218 32.01 -7.45 7.53
N ASP A 219 32.80 -6.44 7.18
CA ASP A 219 34.17 -6.54 6.66
C ASP A 219 35.19 -6.45 7.81
#